data_AF-A0A2E4CC96-F1
#
_entry.id   AF-A0A2E4CC96-F1
#
_cell.length_a   1.000
_cell.length_b   1.000
_cell.length_c   1.000
_cell.angle_alpha   90.00
_cell.angle_beta   90.00
_cell.angle_gamma   90.00
#
_symmetry.space_group_name_H-M   'P 1'
#
loop_
_entity.id
_entity.type
_entity.pdbx_description
1 polymer ?
#
loop_
_entity_poly.entity_id
_entity_poly.type
_entity_poly.pdbx_seq_one_letter_code
_entity_poly.pdbx_strand_id
1 'polypeptide(L)'
;MDTNHGPEAWDAILEYAGHVGLVLSPIGTYPDDAVFGLLGSGSELLQVEVDELLRVIGRFTGPELIGVAGTILHPDWKTFELLSNVECLIHRTIRMQNPTAQ
;
A
#
# COMPACT_ATOMS: atom_id res chain seq x y z
N MET A 1 -10.40 4.89 -0.89
CA MET A 1 -11.14 5.71 -1.88
C MET A 1 -12.61 5.76 -1.49
N ASP A 2 -13.31 4.63 -1.43
CA ASP A 2 -14.73 4.55 -1.05
C ASP A 2 -15.09 5.33 0.21
N THR A 3 -14.29 5.20 1.26
CA THR A 3 -14.52 5.84 2.57
C THR A 3 -14.41 7.37 2.55
N ASN A 4 -13.62 7.96 1.65
CA ASN A 4 -13.34 9.40 1.63
C ASN A 4 -13.89 10.12 0.39
N HIS A 5 -14.07 9.39 -0.72
CA HIS A 5 -14.39 9.96 -2.04
C HIS A 5 -15.55 9.23 -2.75
N GLY A 6 -16.13 8.20 -2.14
CA GLY A 6 -17.22 7.40 -2.73
C GLY A 6 -16.73 6.27 -3.65
N PRO A 7 -17.59 5.27 -3.92
CA PRO A 7 -17.24 4.10 -4.73
C PRO A 7 -16.91 4.47 -6.19
N GLU A 8 -17.52 5.53 -6.73
CA GLU A 8 -17.29 5.97 -8.11
C GLU A 8 -15.87 6.53 -8.33
N ALA A 9 -15.21 7.00 -7.27
CA ALA A 9 -13.87 7.55 -7.37
C ALA A 9 -12.82 6.48 -7.73
N TRP A 10 -13.00 5.25 -7.25
CA TRP A 10 -12.11 4.15 -7.61
C TRP A 10 -12.25 3.77 -9.09
N ASP A 11 -13.49 3.66 -9.57
CA ASP A 11 -13.77 3.36 -10.97
C ASP A 11 -13.23 4.43 -11.91
N ALA A 12 -13.35 5.72 -11.56
CA ALA A 12 -12.79 6.82 -12.34
C ALA A 12 -11.25 6.76 -12.43
N ILE A 13 -10.57 6.39 -11.33
CA ILE A 13 -9.12 6.18 -11.32
C ILE A 13 -8.72 5.02 -12.23
N LEU A 14 -9.44 3.90 -12.15
CA LEU A 14 -9.20 2.74 -13.01
C LEU A 14 -9.40 3.09 -14.49
N GLU A 15 -10.45 3.85 -14.81
CA GLU A 15 -10.72 4.30 -16.17
C GLU A 15 -9.61 5.19 -16.72
N TYR A 16 -9.20 6.20 -15.94
CA TYR A 16 -8.16 7.13 -16.34
C TYR A 16 -6.78 6.46 -16.47
N ALA A 17 -6.50 5.46 -15.62
CA ALA A 17 -5.28 4.65 -15.69
C ALA A 17 -5.29 3.61 -16.83
N GLY A 18 -6.39 3.45 -17.57
CA GLY A 18 -6.51 2.42 -18.61
C GLY A 18 -6.66 0.99 -18.06
N HIS A 19 -7.16 0.86 -16.83
CA HIS A 19 -7.32 -0.38 -16.08
C HIS A 19 -8.78 -0.68 -15.71
N VAL A 20 -9.73 -0.31 -16.58
CA VAL A 20 -11.17 -0.55 -16.37
C VAL A 20 -11.44 -2.00 -15.99
N GLY A 21 -12.13 -2.21 -14.87
CA GLY A 21 -12.50 -3.54 -14.38
C GLY A 21 -11.36 -4.35 -13.74
N LEU A 22 -10.22 -3.73 -13.46
CA LEU A 22 -9.13 -4.37 -12.73
C LEU A 22 -9.58 -4.78 -11.32
N VAL A 23 -9.44 -6.07 -11.02
CA VAL A 23 -9.67 -6.64 -9.69
C VAL A 23 -8.34 -7.10 -9.12
N LEU A 24 -7.94 -6.52 -7.98
CA LEU A 24 -6.69 -6.85 -7.28
C LEU A 24 -6.93 -7.94 -6.23
N SER A 25 -6.07 -8.95 -6.22
CA SER A 25 -6.06 -10.01 -5.22
C SER A 25 -4.98 -9.74 -4.18
N PRO A 26 -5.22 -9.96 -2.87
CA PRO A 26 -4.21 -9.81 -1.82
C PRO A 26 -2.98 -10.72 -1.99
N ILE A 27 -3.11 -11.81 -2.76
CA ILE A 27 -2.01 -12.76 -3.07
C ILE A 27 -1.47 -12.58 -4.49
N GLY A 28 -1.96 -11.58 -5.23
CA GLY A 28 -1.49 -11.28 -6.58
C GLY A 28 -0.13 -10.57 -6.56
N THR A 29 0.62 -10.73 -7.63
CA THR A 29 1.82 -9.93 -7.91
C THR A 29 1.56 -9.12 -9.16
N TYR A 30 1.82 -7.82 -9.09
CA TYR A 30 1.56 -6.86 -10.14
C TYR A 30 2.82 -6.03 -10.36
N PRO A 31 3.10 -5.59 -11.60
CA PRO A 31 4.25 -4.74 -11.85
C PRO A 31 4.03 -3.34 -11.25
N ASP A 32 5.12 -2.73 -10.78
CA ASP A 32 5.07 -1.45 -10.05
C ASP A 32 4.50 -0.31 -10.90
N ASP A 33 4.67 -0.38 -12.23
CA ASP A 33 4.12 0.57 -13.19
C ASP A 33 2.60 0.68 -13.12
N ALA A 34 1.88 -0.41 -12.84
CA ALA A 34 0.45 -0.40 -12.61
C ALA A 34 0.09 0.40 -11.35
N VAL A 35 0.86 0.23 -10.26
CA VAL A 35 0.66 1.00 -9.02
C VAL A 35 0.95 2.48 -9.24
N PHE A 36 2.03 2.81 -9.95
CA PHE A 36 2.35 4.20 -10.29
C PHE A 36 1.30 4.84 -11.20
N GLY A 37 0.75 4.09 -12.16
CA GLY A 37 -0.34 4.54 -13.01
C GLY A 37 -1.61 4.90 -12.22
N LEU A 38 -1.97 4.08 -11.23
CA LEU A 38 -3.10 4.34 -10.34
C LEU A 38 -2.85 5.56 -9.43
N LEU A 39 -1.65 5.69 -8.88
CA LEU A 39 -1.28 6.84 -8.04
C LEU A 39 -1.28 8.15 -8.84
N GLY A 40 -0.72 8.15 -10.05
CA GLY A 40 -0.73 9.32 -10.94
C GLY A 40 -2.15 9.72 -11.32
N SER A 41 -2.98 8.76 -11.73
CA SER A 41 -4.38 8.99 -12.07
C SER A 41 -5.18 9.53 -10.87
N GLY A 42 -4.97 8.97 -9.68
CA GLY A 42 -5.58 9.47 -8.45
C GLY A 42 -5.14 10.89 -8.09
N SER A 43 -3.85 11.18 -8.23
CA SER A 43 -3.30 12.52 -7.98
C SER A 43 -3.91 13.57 -8.91
N GLU A 44 -4.00 13.27 -10.21
CA GLU A 44 -4.62 14.17 -11.19
C GLU A 44 -6.12 14.36 -10.94
N LEU A 45 -6.88 13.27 -10.76
CA LEU A 45 -8.33 13.34 -10.57
C LEU A 45 -8.73 14.04 -9.27
N LEU A 46 -7.98 13.81 -8.19
CA LEU A 46 -8.26 14.40 -6.88
C LEU A 46 -7.61 15.78 -6.70
N GLN A 47 -6.80 16.23 -7.67
CA GLN A 47 -6.06 17.49 -7.63
C GLN A 47 -5.19 17.61 -6.35
N VAL A 48 -4.49 16.53 -6.02
CA VAL A 48 -3.55 16.47 -4.88
C VAL A 48 -2.20 15.97 -5.34
N GLU A 49 -1.13 16.44 -4.71
CA GLU A 49 0.21 15.93 -4.96
C GLU A 49 0.34 14.44 -4.62
N VAL A 50 1.10 13.70 -5.43
CA VAL A 50 1.34 12.25 -5.22
C VAL A 50 1.89 11.97 -3.81
N ASP A 51 2.77 12.84 -3.31
CA ASP A 51 3.35 12.71 -1.96
C ASP A 51 2.28 12.80 -0.86
N GLU A 52 1.28 13.66 -1.00
CA GLU A 52 0.19 13.74 -0.03
C GLU A 52 -0.74 12.54 -0.14
N LEU A 53 -1.01 12.07 -1.36
CA LEU A 53 -1.79 10.85 -1.58
C LEU A 53 -1.11 9.64 -0.93
N LEU A 54 0.20 9.46 -1.15
CA LEU A 54 0.99 8.41 -0.50
C LEU A 54 0.99 8.55 1.02
N ARG A 55 1.03 9.78 1.55
CA ARG A 55 0.94 10.04 2.98
C ARG A 55 -0.39 9.61 3.58
N VAL A 56 -1.51 9.91 2.90
CA VAL A 56 -2.85 9.46 3.31
C VAL A 56 -2.94 7.94 3.26
N ILE A 57 -2.49 7.32 2.18
CA ILE A 57 -2.49 5.86 2.02
C ILE A 57 -1.64 5.21 3.12
N GLY A 58 -0.41 5.67 3.35
CA GLY A 58 0.48 5.12 4.38
C GLY A 58 -0.08 5.26 5.80
N ARG A 59 -0.76 6.36 6.12
CA ARG A 59 -1.47 6.51 7.41
C ARG A 59 -2.59 5.49 7.58
N PHE A 60 -3.28 5.14 6.49
CA PHE A 60 -4.35 4.15 6.50
C PHE A 60 -3.81 2.70 6.54
N THR A 61 -2.79 2.39 5.72
CA THR A 61 -2.26 1.01 5.59
C THR A 61 -1.27 0.63 6.69
N GLY A 62 -0.58 1.60 7.29
CA GLY A 62 0.44 1.36 8.32
C GLY A 62 -0.04 0.45 9.47
N PRO A 63 -1.18 0.74 10.13
CA PRO A 63 -1.73 -0.11 11.18
C PRO A 63 -2.04 -1.55 10.71
N GLU A 64 -2.58 -1.71 9.50
CA GLU A 64 -2.89 -3.02 8.92
C GLU A 64 -1.61 -3.83 8.65
N LEU A 65 -0.57 -3.18 8.11
CA LEU A 65 0.74 -3.82 7.87
C LEU A 65 1.41 -4.27 9.17
N ILE A 66 1.27 -3.49 10.25
CA ILE A 66 1.72 -3.88 11.60
C ILE A 66 0.96 -5.13 12.06
N GLY A 67 -0.35 -5.20 11.81
CA GLY A 67 -1.17 -6.37 12.11
C GLY A 67 -0.69 -7.64 11.40
N VAL A 68 -0.37 -7.54 10.11
CA VAL A 68 0.19 -8.66 9.31
C VAL A 68 1.51 -9.15 9.89
N ALA A 69 2.39 -8.22 10.30
CA ALA A 69 3.68 -8.56 10.91
C ALA A 69 3.58 -9.00 12.38
N GLY A 70 2.40 -8.94 12.99
CA GLY A 70 2.20 -8.99 14.44
C GLY A 70 2.81 -10.20 15.14
N THR A 71 2.90 -11.36 14.48
CA THR A 71 3.52 -12.57 15.05
C THR A 71 5.04 -12.47 15.22
N ILE A 72 5.67 -11.51 14.57
CA ILE A 72 7.12 -11.28 14.56
C ILE A 72 7.49 -10.05 15.40
N LEU A 73 6.50 -9.23 15.78
CA LEU A 73 6.72 -8.02 16.58
C LEU A 73 6.93 -8.36 18.05
N HIS A 74 7.96 -7.76 18.65
CA HIS A 74 8.18 -7.87 20.08
C HIS A 74 7.21 -6.94 20.83
N PRO A 75 6.54 -7.41 21.90
CA PRO A 75 5.50 -6.64 22.60
C PRO A 75 6.01 -5.33 23.23
N ASP A 76 7.29 -5.28 23.59
CA ASP A 76 7.90 -4.08 24.19
C ASP A 76 8.40 -3.04 23.17
N TRP A 77 8.40 -3.35 21.88
CA TRP A 77 8.86 -2.41 20.86
C TRP A 77 8.00 -1.15 20.83
N LYS A 78 8.67 0.00 20.78
CA LYS A 78 8.04 1.28 20.46
C LYS A 78 8.39 1.64 19.02
N THR A 79 7.98 2.84 18.60
CA THR A 79 8.15 3.30 17.22
C THR A 79 9.58 3.19 16.72
N PHE A 80 10.57 3.52 17.56
CA PHE A 80 11.97 3.48 17.19
C PHE A 80 12.45 2.05 16.95
N GLU A 81 12.14 1.11 17.86
CA GLU A 81 12.54 -0.29 17.72
C GLU A 81 11.85 -0.93 16.53
N LEU A 82 10.57 -0.64 16.31
CA LEU A 82 9.83 -1.11 15.14
C LEU A 82 10.54 -0.68 13.85
N LEU A 83 10.77 0.64 13.68
CA LEU A 83 11.42 1.20 12.50
C LEU A 83 12.83 0.64 12.29
N SER A 84 13.59 0.48 13.38
CA SER A 84 14.95 -0.07 13.34
C SER A 84 14.99 -1.55 12.91
N ASN A 85 13.87 -2.28 13.07
CA ASN A 85 13.78 -3.70 12.73
C ASN A 85 13.00 -3.99 11.43
N VAL A 86 12.49 -2.96 10.74
CA VAL A 86 11.74 -3.11 9.48
C VAL A 86 12.53 -3.92 8.46
N GLU A 87 13.74 -3.47 8.12
CA GLU A 87 14.50 -4.12 7.04
C GLU A 87 15.13 -5.44 7.50
N CYS A 88 15.81 -5.42 8.64
CA CYS A 88 16.61 -6.56 9.08
C CYS A 88 15.78 -7.77 9.54
N LEU A 89 14.56 -7.53 10.05
CA LEU A 89 13.69 -8.59 10.55
C LEU A 89 12.39 -8.70 9.77
N ILE A 90 11.58 -7.65 9.68
CA ILE A 90 10.21 -7.74 9.16
C ILE A 90 10.23 -8.08 7.65
N HIS A 91 10.88 -7.24 6.83
CA HIS A 91 11.00 -7.47 5.39
C HIS A 91 11.74 -8.77 5.08
N ARG A 92 12.79 -9.09 5.85
CA ARG A 92 13.50 -10.37 5.70
C ARG A 92 12.56 -11.56 5.92
N THR A 93 11.76 -11.57 6.98
CA THR A 93 10.83 -12.67 7.26
C THR A 93 9.74 -12.75 6.19
N ILE A 94 9.22 -11.62 5.72
CA ILE A 94 8.25 -11.58 4.60
C ILE A 94 8.87 -12.22 3.35
N ARG A 95 10.10 -11.86 2.99
CA ARG A 95 10.80 -12.44 1.82
C ARG A 95 11.09 -13.93 1.97
N MET A 96 11.26 -14.44 3.18
CA MET A 96 11.36 -15.89 3.39
C MET A 96 10.06 -16.62 3.07
N GLN A 97 8.91 -16.00 3.29
CA GLN A 97 7.59 -16.55 2.98
C GLN A 97 7.17 -16.30 1.53
N ASN A 98 7.60 -15.17 0.96
CA ASN A 98 7.37 -14.76 -0.42
C ASN A 98 8.68 -14.27 -1.06
N PRO A 99 9.48 -15.16 -1.69
CA PRO A 99 10.79 -14.82 -2.24
C PRO A 99 10.79 -13.77 -3.33
N THR A 100 9.64 -13.51 -3.96
CA THR A 100 9.49 -12.48 -5.02
C THR A 100 9.05 -11.13 -4.48
N ALA A 101 8.75 -11.01 -3.17
CA ALA A 101 8.50 -9.73 -2.54
C ALA A 101 9.78 -8.87 -2.57
N GLN A 102 9.65 -7.61 -2.98
CA GLN A 102 10.75 -6.65 -3.04
C GLN A 102 10.86 -5.90 -1.71
#